data_AF-A0A9D6LU89-F1
#
_entry.id   AF-A0A9D6LU89-F1
#
_cell.length_a   1.000
_cell.length_b   1.000
_cell.length_c   1.000
_cell.angle_alpha   90.00
_cell.angle_beta   90.00
_cell.angle_gamma   90.00
#
_symmetry.space_group_name_H-M   'P 1'
#
loop_
_entity.id
_entity.type
_entity.pdbx_description
1 polymer ?
#
loop_
_entity_poly.entity_id
_entity_poly.type
_entity_poly.pdbx_seq_one_letter_code
_entity_poly.pdbx_strand_id
1 'polypeptide(L)'
;MAKQLKNDRILFGTVILLLFFGLVMVFSASAVIADRAQGHSYYYLVRQAAWAVVGLAGMVWLMQRDYQRFRHPVVVFGLLGLVLAALVVVLFLDRTANTHRFFRLGPLSIQPSEFAKPALILFLAYFLERHSRTLDRFRTLAPPGVVLLALAGLVLLGRDL
;
A
#
# COMPACT_ATOMS: atom_id res chain seq x y z
N MET A 1 -12.35 -25.12 -10.25
CA MET A 1 -10.96 -25.58 -10.33
C MET A 1 -10.04 -24.37 -10.14
N ALA A 2 -9.35 -24.30 -9.00
CA ALA A 2 -8.32 -23.29 -8.78
C ALA A 2 -7.16 -23.59 -9.74
N LYS A 3 -6.95 -22.73 -10.74
CA LYS A 3 -5.77 -22.78 -11.60
C LYS A 3 -4.56 -22.62 -10.68
N GLN A 4 -3.67 -23.61 -10.64
CA GLN A 4 -2.38 -23.45 -9.96
C GLN A 4 -1.66 -22.28 -10.64
N LEU A 5 -1.61 -21.14 -9.97
CA LEU A 5 -0.85 -19.99 -10.44
C LEU A 5 0.62 -20.40 -10.39
N LYS A 6 1.24 -20.54 -11.56
CA LYS A 6 2.66 -20.80 -11.68
C LYS A 6 3.37 -19.53 -11.23
N ASN A 7 4.07 -19.59 -10.10
CA ASN A 7 4.83 -18.44 -9.62
C ASN A 7 5.81 -17.96 -10.69
N ASP A 8 5.73 -16.68 -11.03
CA ASP A 8 6.67 -16.04 -11.93
C ASP A 8 7.99 -15.82 -11.17
N ARG A 9 8.94 -16.72 -11.42
CA ARG A 9 10.27 -16.71 -10.80
C ARG A 9 11.10 -15.51 -11.25
N ILE A 10 10.85 -14.99 -12.45
CA ILE A 10 11.58 -13.84 -12.99
C ILE A 10 11.14 -12.59 -12.22
N LEU A 11 9.83 -12.36 -12.12
CA LEU A 11 9.29 -11.23 -11.36
C LEU A 11 9.75 -11.26 -9.90
N PHE A 12 9.68 -12.44 -9.26
CA PHE A 12 10.17 -12.61 -7.89
C PHE A 12 11.66 -12.27 -7.76
N GLY A 13 12.49 -12.78 -8.67
CA GLY A 13 13.93 -12.48 -8.70
C GLY A 13 14.22 -10.98 -8.87
N THR A 14 13.49 -10.31 -9.76
CA THR A 14 13.60 -8.86 -9.97
C THR A 14 13.25 -8.07 -8.70
N VAL A 15 12.17 -8.44 -8.01
CA VAL A 15 11.77 -7.77 -6.74
C VAL A 15 12.86 -7.92 -5.68
N ILE A 16 13.43 -9.12 -5.53
CA ILE A 16 14.52 -9.36 -4.56
C ILE A 16 15.76 -8.52 -4.91
N LEU A 17 16.16 -8.47 -6.18
CA LEU A 17 17.30 -7.67 -6.64
C LEU A 17 17.10 -6.18 -6.37
N LEU A 18 15.92 -5.64 -6.70
CA LEU A 18 15.59 -4.24 -6.44
C LEU A 18 15.59 -3.91 -4.94
N LEU A 19 15.12 -4.84 -4.11
CA LEU A 19 15.11 -4.67 -2.66
C LEU A 19 16.53 -4.65 -2.07
N PHE A 20 17.42 -5.55 -2.52
CA PHE A 20 18.83 -5.53 -2.13
C PHE A 20 19.53 -4.25 -2.59
N PHE A 21 19.29 -3.84 -3.84
CA PHE A 21 19.83 -2.58 -4.35
C PHE A 21 19.36 -1.38 -3.51
N GLY A 22 18.08 -1.33 -3.15
CA GLY A 22 17.53 -0.30 -2.26
C GLY A 22 18.19 -0.28 -0.87
N LEU A 23 18.45 -1.45 -0.28
CA LEU A 23 19.16 -1.55 1.01
C LEU A 23 20.60 -1.03 0.91
N VAL A 24 21.31 -1.35 -0.18
CA VAL A 24 22.66 -0.82 -0.43
C VAL A 24 22.65 0.69 -0.58
N MET A 25 21.66 1.24 -1.32
CA MET A 25 21.53 2.68 -1.50
C MET A 25 21.25 3.41 -0.18
N VAL A 26 20.45 2.82 0.71
CA VAL A 26 20.17 3.39 2.03
C VAL A 26 21.41 3.38 2.90
N PHE A 27 22.17 2.28 2.87
CA PHE A 27 23.45 2.21 3.55
C PHE A 27 24.39 3.31 3.06
N SER A 28 24.52 3.47 1.73
CA SER A 28 25.39 4.49 1.13
C SER A 28 24.96 5.93 1.47
N ALA A 29 23.67 6.23 1.41
CA ALA A 29 23.15 7.57 1.71
C ALA A 29 23.17 7.87 3.21
N SER A 30 22.92 6.86 4.05
CA SER A 30 22.89 7.02 5.51
C SER A 30 24.29 7.01 6.13
N ALA A 31 25.29 6.39 5.49
CA ALA A 31 26.67 6.38 5.97
C ALA A 31 27.24 7.81 6.16
N VAL A 32 26.83 8.76 5.31
CA VAL A 32 27.26 10.16 5.37
C VAL A 32 26.59 10.92 6.53
N ILE A 33 25.36 10.55 6.91
CA ILE A 33 24.57 11.20 7.96
C ILE A 33 24.85 10.57 9.34
N ALA A 34 25.07 9.26 9.37
CA ALA A 34 25.39 8.48 10.55
C ALA A 34 26.69 8.90 11.24
N ASP A 35 27.70 9.27 10.45
CA ASP A 35 29.03 9.64 10.95
C ASP A 35 28.99 10.94 11.79
N ARG A 36 27.95 11.77 11.60
CA ARG A 36 27.84 13.09 12.27
C ARG A 36 26.83 13.17 13.41
N ALA A 37 25.91 12.22 13.58
CA ALA A 37 24.74 12.44 14.43
C ALA A 37 24.55 11.47 15.62
N GLN A 38 24.88 10.17 15.54
CA GLN A 38 24.41 9.21 16.57
C GLN A 38 25.32 8.03 16.94
N GLY A 39 26.56 7.93 16.47
CA GLY A 39 27.50 6.87 16.93
C GLY A 39 27.11 5.41 16.57
N HIS A 40 25.95 5.19 15.97
CA HIS A 40 25.46 3.89 15.50
C HIS A 40 25.11 3.96 14.01
N SER A 41 26.10 3.70 13.16
CA SER A 41 25.99 3.79 11.69
C SER A 41 24.92 2.88 11.06
N TYR A 42 24.46 1.88 11.82
CA TYR A 42 23.54 0.86 11.34
C TYR A 42 22.07 1.14 11.66
N TYR A 43 21.70 2.20 12.39
CA TYR A 43 20.32 2.40 12.85
C TYR A 43 19.29 2.43 11.71
N TYR A 44 19.54 3.21 10.66
CA TYR A 44 18.66 3.29 9.49
C TYR A 44 18.64 1.99 8.67
N LEU A 45 19.80 1.34 8.55
CA LEU A 45 19.92 0.05 7.85
C LEU A 45 19.12 -1.04 8.55
N VAL A 46 19.28 -1.19 9.87
CA VAL A 46 18.57 -2.20 10.68
C VAL A 46 17.06 -1.97 10.60
N ARG A 47 16.61 -0.72 10.69
CA ARG A 47 15.19 -0.40 10.57
C ARG A 47 14.65 -0.77 9.18
N GLN A 48 15.38 -0.43 8.12
CA GLN A 48 14.93 -0.71 6.76
C GLN A 48 14.99 -2.21 6.43
N ALA A 49 16.00 -2.92 6.92
CA ALA A 49 16.07 -4.38 6.81
C ALA A 49 14.92 -5.05 7.56
N ALA A 50 14.55 -4.59 8.75
CA ALA A 50 13.40 -5.11 9.49
C ALA A 50 12.09 -4.93 8.70
N TRP A 51 11.85 -3.73 8.14
CA TRP A 51 10.69 -3.49 7.28
C TRP A 51 10.71 -4.31 5.99
N ALA A 52 11.87 -4.52 5.40
CA ALA A 52 12.03 -5.37 4.23
C ALA A 52 11.66 -6.83 4.54
N VAL A 53 12.09 -7.36 5.68
CA VAL A 53 11.72 -8.72 6.14
C VAL A 53 10.22 -8.83 6.36
N VAL A 54 9.59 -7.85 7.03
CA VAL A 54 8.13 -7.82 7.22
C VAL A 54 7.40 -7.77 5.87
N GLY A 55 7.87 -6.96 4.93
CA GLY A 55 7.32 -6.88 3.58
C GLY A 55 7.44 -8.19 2.80
N LEU A 56 8.60 -8.85 2.86
CA LEU A 56 8.82 -10.15 2.22
C LEU A 56 7.96 -11.25 2.84
N ALA A 57 7.84 -11.28 4.17
CA ALA A 57 6.95 -12.22 4.86
C ALA A 57 5.48 -12.00 4.42
N GLY A 58 5.04 -10.75 4.34
CA GLY A 58 3.71 -10.39 3.83
C GLY A 58 3.50 -10.82 2.37
N MET A 59 4.50 -10.63 1.52
CA MET A 59 4.47 -11.07 0.12
C MET A 59 4.33 -12.60 0.00
N VAL A 60 5.15 -13.36 0.72
CA VAL A 60 5.08 -14.84 0.70
C VAL A 60 3.73 -15.33 1.23
N TRP A 61 3.21 -14.71 2.29
CA TRP A 61 1.90 -15.04 2.85
C TRP A 61 0.77 -14.75 1.86
N LEU A 62 0.79 -13.61 1.17
CA LEU A 62 -0.19 -13.27 0.14
C LEU A 62 -0.09 -14.17 -1.09
N MET A 63 1.12 -14.58 -1.49
CA MET A 63 1.35 -15.46 -2.63
C MET A 63 0.74 -16.86 -2.44
N GLN A 64 0.61 -17.31 -1.18
CA GLN A 64 -0.02 -18.58 -0.83
C GLN A 64 -1.56 -18.50 -0.77
N ARG A 65 -2.15 -17.30 -0.82
CA ARG A 65 -3.60 -17.12 -0.72
C ARG A 65 -4.26 -17.18 -2.09
N ASP A 66 -5.39 -17.88 -2.15
CA ASP A 66 -6.20 -17.95 -3.36
C ASP A 66 -6.77 -16.57 -3.71
N TYR A 67 -6.39 -16.08 -4.89
CA TYR A 67 -6.81 -14.77 -5.38
C TYR A 67 -8.34 -14.67 -5.55
N GLN A 68 -9.03 -15.80 -5.71
CA GLN A 68 -10.49 -15.84 -5.86
C GLN A 68 -11.21 -15.28 -4.64
N ARG A 69 -10.62 -15.36 -3.44
CA ARG A 69 -11.18 -14.75 -2.22
C ARG A 69 -11.17 -13.23 -2.28
N PHE A 70 -10.19 -12.61 -2.93
CA PHE A 70 -10.13 -11.14 -3.06
C PHE A 70 -11.18 -10.57 -4.02
N ARG A 71 -11.77 -11.43 -4.88
CA ARG A 71 -12.88 -11.05 -5.76
C ARG A 71 -14.22 -10.97 -5.01
N HIS A 72 -14.32 -11.52 -3.80
CA HIS A 72 -15.59 -11.56 -3.09
C HIS A 72 -16.03 -10.14 -2.69
N PRO A 73 -17.30 -9.74 -2.94
CA PRO A 73 -17.78 -8.38 -2.68
C PRO A 73 -17.55 -7.93 -1.24
N VAL A 74 -17.72 -8.83 -0.27
CA VAL A 74 -17.48 -8.51 1.16
C VAL A 74 -16.02 -8.10 1.41
N VAL A 75 -15.06 -8.72 0.73
CA VAL A 75 -13.64 -8.37 0.88
C VAL A 75 -13.35 -7.03 0.20
N VAL A 76 -13.89 -6.82 -1.01
CA VAL A 76 -13.70 -5.58 -1.77
C VAL A 76 -14.31 -4.37 -1.05
N PHE A 77 -15.61 -4.43 -0.72
CA PHE A 77 -16.31 -3.34 -0.06
C PHE A 77 -15.89 -3.19 1.41
N GLY A 78 -15.55 -4.29 2.10
CA GLY A 78 -15.04 -4.25 3.47
C GLY A 78 -13.69 -3.55 3.55
N LEU A 79 -12.75 -3.88 2.66
CA LEU A 79 -11.45 -3.22 2.59
C LEU A 79 -11.60 -1.75 2.20
N LEU A 80 -12.46 -1.44 1.22
CA LEU A 80 -12.70 -0.07 0.79
C LEU A 80 -13.34 0.79 1.89
N GLY A 81 -14.33 0.25 2.60
CA GLY A 81 -14.96 0.92 3.75
C GLY A 81 -13.98 1.13 4.90
N LEU A 82 -13.15 0.13 5.21
CA LEU A 82 -12.10 0.24 6.23
C LEU A 82 -11.09 1.32 5.88
N VAL A 83 -10.64 1.39 4.63
CA VAL A 83 -9.68 2.41 4.21
C VAL A 83 -10.29 3.81 4.17
N LEU A 84 -11.53 3.95 3.70
CA LEU A 84 -12.25 5.23 3.78
C LEU A 84 -12.41 5.69 5.23
N ALA A 85 -12.80 4.80 6.13
CA ALA A 85 -12.90 5.11 7.55
C ALA A 85 -11.53 5.51 8.13
N ALA A 86 -10.47 4.76 7.81
CA ALA A 86 -9.12 5.07 8.25
C ALA A 86 -8.63 6.44 7.74
N LEU A 87 -8.86 6.76 6.46
CA LEU A 87 -8.56 8.06 5.87
C LEU A 87 -9.29 9.18 6.59
N VAL A 88 -10.60 9.03 6.83
CA VAL A 88 -11.43 10.02 7.53
C VAL A 88 -10.93 10.23 8.96
N VAL A 89 -10.68 9.15 9.72
CA VAL A 89 -10.14 9.23 11.08
C VAL A 89 -8.82 9.99 11.10
N VAL A 90 -7.92 9.71 10.16
CA VAL A 90 -6.63 10.39 10.04
C VAL A 90 -6.76 11.89 9.77
N LEU A 91 -7.86 12.37 9.19
CA LEU A 91 -8.10 13.81 9.07
C LEU A 91 -8.31 14.50 10.42
N PHE A 92 -8.84 13.77 11.42
CA PHE A 92 -9.09 14.27 12.77
C PHE A 92 -7.92 14.07 13.73
N LEU A 93 -6.90 13.28 13.37
CA LEU A 93 -5.69 13.18 14.18
C LEU A 93 -4.89 14.50 14.10
N ASP A 94 -4.43 14.96 15.27
CA ASP A 94 -3.66 16.20 15.39
C ASP A 94 -2.40 16.17 14.52
N ARG A 95 -2.10 17.32 13.92
CA ARG A 95 -0.86 17.54 13.16
C ARG A 95 0.33 17.43 14.10
N THR A 96 0.90 16.24 14.24
CA THR A 96 2.18 16.08 14.93
C THR A 96 3.30 16.53 13.99
N ALA A 97 3.62 17.83 14.08
CA ALA A 97 4.81 18.49 13.55
C ALA A 97 4.93 18.55 12.00
N ASN A 98 4.03 19.28 11.34
CA ASN A 98 4.15 19.74 9.94
C ASN A 98 4.36 18.65 8.86
N THR A 99 4.25 17.37 9.21
CA THR A 99 4.52 16.25 8.31
C THR A 99 3.36 15.28 8.39
N HIS A 100 2.91 14.84 7.21
CA HIS A 100 1.84 13.90 6.87
C HIS A 100 1.07 13.20 8.01
N ARG A 101 -0.25 13.07 7.83
CA ARG A 101 -1.14 12.48 8.82
C ARG A 101 -0.93 10.95 8.85
N PHE A 102 -0.09 10.50 9.77
CA PHE A 102 0.17 9.08 10.02
C PHE A 102 -0.47 8.61 11.31
N PHE A 103 -0.96 7.37 11.33
CA PHE A 103 -1.15 6.67 12.60
C PHE A 103 0.22 6.32 13.17
N ARG A 104 0.69 7.07 14.17
CA ARG A 104 1.94 6.80 14.87
C ARG A 104 1.66 5.94 16.10
N LEU A 105 2.04 4.67 16.04
CA LEU A 105 2.03 3.73 17.14
C LEU A 105 3.48 3.44 17.53
N GLY A 106 4.10 4.38 18.26
CA GLY A 106 5.52 4.31 18.63
C GLY A 106 6.46 4.32 17.40
N PRO A 107 7.25 3.25 17.16
CA PRO A 107 8.13 3.16 15.98
C PRO A 107 7.39 2.81 14.68
N LEU A 108 6.11 2.43 14.76
CA LEU A 108 5.28 2.10 13.60
C LEU A 108 4.54 3.34 13.13
N SER A 109 4.79 3.74 11.88
CA SER A 109 4.02 4.76 11.18
C SER A 109 3.22 4.09 10.07
N ILE A 110 1.89 4.06 10.22
CA ILE A 110 0.99 3.48 9.22
C ILE A 110 0.31 4.61 8.46
N GLN A 111 0.50 4.63 7.13
CA GLN A 111 -0.17 5.58 6.25
C GLN A 111 -1.42 4.94 5.64
N PRO A 112 -2.63 5.44 5.93
CA PRO A 112 -3.86 4.88 5.34
C PRO A 112 -3.88 4.98 3.81
N SER A 113 -3.27 6.02 3.24
CA SER A 113 -3.22 6.24 1.78
C SER A 113 -2.47 5.13 1.03
N GLU A 114 -1.50 4.46 1.67
CA GLU A 114 -0.83 3.29 1.10
C GLU A 114 -1.78 2.11 0.92
N PHE A 115 -2.71 1.91 1.87
CA PHE A 115 -3.75 0.88 1.78
C PHE A 115 -4.88 1.25 0.82
N ALA A 116 -5.05 2.54 0.50
CA ALA A 116 -6.03 3.01 -0.47
C ALA A 116 -5.73 2.54 -1.90
N LYS A 117 -4.44 2.43 -2.27
CA LYS A 117 -4.02 1.97 -3.60
C LYS A 117 -4.50 0.54 -3.90
N PRO A 118 -4.17 -0.50 -3.12
CA PRO A 118 -4.66 -1.85 -3.37
C PRO A 118 -6.18 -1.97 -3.21
N ALA A 119 -6.79 -1.23 -2.27
CA ALA A 119 -8.24 -1.22 -2.11
C ALA A 119 -8.97 -0.69 -3.35
N LEU A 120 -8.46 0.40 -3.94
CA LEU A 120 -8.98 0.97 -5.17
C LEU A 120 -8.80 0.01 -6.35
N ILE A 121 -7.62 -0.64 -6.47
CA ILE A 121 -7.36 -1.64 -7.52
C ILE A 121 -8.37 -2.79 -7.44
N LEU A 122 -8.59 -3.35 -6.25
CA LEU A 122 -9.55 -4.44 -6.04
C LEU A 122 -10.98 -4.01 -6.35
N PHE A 123 -11.37 -2.81 -5.93
CA PHE A 123 -12.68 -2.25 -6.22
C PHE A 123 -12.92 -2.01 -7.71
N LEU A 124 -11.95 -1.40 -8.40
CA LEU A 124 -12.02 -1.20 -9.84
C LEU A 124 -12.07 -2.54 -10.57
N ALA A 125 -11.21 -3.49 -10.23
CA ALA A 125 -11.21 -4.82 -10.84
C ALA A 125 -12.58 -5.51 -10.70
N TYR A 126 -13.15 -5.49 -9.49
CA TYR A 126 -14.48 -6.06 -9.22
C TYR A 126 -15.60 -5.33 -9.99
N PHE A 127 -15.56 -4.00 -10.02
CA PHE A 127 -16.58 -3.18 -10.67
C PHE A 127 -16.57 -3.36 -12.19
N LEU A 128 -15.38 -3.27 -12.81
CA LEU A 128 -15.20 -3.43 -14.25
C LEU A 128 -15.56 -4.84 -14.71
N GLU A 129 -15.21 -5.88 -13.95
CA GLU A 129 -15.57 -7.24 -14.30
C GLU A 129 -17.09 -7.44 -14.36
N ARG A 130 -17.83 -6.87 -13.39
CA ARG A 130 -19.28 -7.01 -13.29
C ARG A 130 -20.06 -6.15 -14.29
N HIS A 131 -19.47 -5.06 -14.77
CA HIS A 131 -20.08 -4.15 -15.75
C HIS A 131 -19.41 -4.19 -17.13
N SER A 132 -18.60 -5.22 -17.39
CA SER A 132 -17.81 -5.39 -18.61
C SER A 132 -18.60 -5.26 -19.92
N ARG A 133 -19.91 -5.56 -19.91
CA ARG A 133 -20.81 -5.46 -21.08
C ARG A 133 -21.49 -4.11 -21.26
N THR A 134 -21.36 -3.19 -20.30
CA THR A 134 -22.09 -1.90 -20.27
C THR A 134 -21.15 -0.71 -20.04
N LEU A 135 -19.84 -0.92 -20.26
CA LEU A 135 -18.79 0.08 -20.09
C LEU A 135 -18.94 1.30 -21.02
N ASP A 136 -19.64 1.15 -22.16
CA ASP A 136 -19.84 2.22 -23.14
C ASP A 136 -20.77 3.34 -22.64
N ARG A 137 -21.44 3.16 -21.50
CA ARG A 137 -22.26 4.20 -20.87
C ARG A 137 -21.45 4.93 -19.81
N PHE A 138 -21.22 6.23 -20.00
CA PHE A 138 -20.70 7.15 -18.98
C PHE A 138 -21.42 7.03 -17.62
N ARG A 139 -22.73 6.75 -17.64
CA ARG A 139 -23.55 6.56 -16.44
C ARG A 139 -23.19 5.29 -15.66
N THR A 140 -22.62 4.28 -16.32
CA THR A 140 -22.07 3.06 -15.70
C THR A 140 -20.70 3.32 -15.07
N LEU A 141 -19.95 4.31 -15.57
CA LEU A 141 -18.63 4.71 -15.04
C LEU A 141 -18.73 5.77 -13.92
N ALA A 142 -19.89 6.39 -13.73
CA ALA A 142 -20.08 7.39 -12.69
C ALA A 142 -19.83 6.85 -11.25
N PRO A 143 -20.34 5.66 -10.85
CA PRO A 143 -20.09 5.13 -9.51
C PRO A 143 -18.60 4.92 -9.16
N PRO A 144 -17.77 4.25 -9.98
CA PRO A 144 -16.35 4.11 -9.67
C PRO A 144 -15.59 5.43 -9.79
N GLY A 145 -16.03 6.34 -10.66
CA GLY A 145 -15.48 7.70 -10.74
C GLY A 145 -15.67 8.48 -9.44
N VAL A 146 -16.85 8.41 -8.82
CA VAL A 146 -17.12 9.05 -7.53
C VAL A 146 -16.24 8.47 -6.42
N VAL A 147 -16.09 7.14 -6.36
CA VAL A 147 -15.24 6.48 -5.37
C VAL A 147 -13.78 6.88 -5.54
N LEU A 148 -13.29 6.96 -6.78
CA LEU A 148 -11.94 7.39 -7.09
C LEU A 148 -11.71 8.86 -6.67
N LEU A 149 -12.65 9.74 -7.02
CA LEU A 149 -12.59 11.16 -6.64
C LEU A 149 -12.66 11.34 -5.11
N ALA A 150 -13.49 10.55 -4.42
CA ALA A 150 -13.56 10.58 -2.96
C ALA A 150 -12.25 10.15 -2.31
N LEU A 151 -11.65 9.05 -2.77
CA LEU A 151 -10.34 8.58 -2.27
C LEU A 151 -9.24 9.60 -2.58
N ALA A 152 -9.15 10.09 -3.81
CA ALA A 152 -8.17 11.10 -4.21
C ALA A 152 -8.34 12.41 -3.41
N GLY A 153 -9.58 12.86 -3.24
CA GLY A 153 -9.91 14.05 -2.45
C GLY A 153 -9.50 13.89 -0.99
N LEU A 154 -9.78 12.75 -0.36
CA LEU A 154 -9.38 12.46 1.02
C LEU A 154 -7.85 12.41 1.19
N VAL A 155 -7.13 11.80 0.25
CA VAL A 155 -5.66 11.76 0.26
C VAL A 155 -5.06 13.15 0.10
N LEU A 156 -5.60 13.97 -0.82
CA LEU A 156 -5.17 15.36 -1.02
C LEU A 156 -5.47 16.23 0.21
N LEU A 157 -6.65 16.08 0.81
CA LEU A 157 -7.03 16.79 2.04
C LEU A 157 -6.17 16.33 3.23
N GLY A 158 -5.76 15.07 3.22
CA GLY A 158 -4.76 14.48 4.10
C GLY A 158 -3.40 15.18 4.02
N ARG A 159 -3.14 15.92 2.93
CA ARG A 159 -1.79 16.39 2.53
C ARG A 159 -0.79 15.24 2.57
N ASP A 160 -1.19 14.08 2.05
CA ASP A 160 -0.35 12.90 1.90
C ASP A 160 0.54 12.96 0.64
N LEU A 161 0.40 14.00 -0.20
CA LEU A 161 1.16 14.30 -1.41
C LEU A 161 2.00 15.57 -1.26
#